data_AF-A0A4P6B4J9-F1
#
_entry.id   AF-A0A4P6B4J9-F1
#
_cell.length_a   1.000
_cell.length_b   1.000
_cell.length_c   1.000
_cell.angle_alpha   90.00
_cell.angle_beta   90.00
_cell.angle_gamma   90.00
#
_symmetry.space_group_name_H-M   'P 1'
#
loop_
_entity.id
_entity.type
_entity.pdbx_description
1 polymer ?
#
loop_
_entity_poly.entity_id
_entity_poly.type
_entity_poly.pdbx_seq_one_letter_code
_entity_poly.pdbx_strand_id
1 'polypeptide(L)' 'MPGKAKTIDANIIFRFLLNDNPEKAERCSALLQRVECGAEQVFLPDLVIADVV' A
#
# COMPACT_ATOMS: atom_id res chain seq x y z
N MET A 1 14.86 -0.44 20.09
CA MET A 1 13.40 -0.58 19.86
C MET A 1 13.22 -1.07 18.43
N PRO A 2 12.57 -2.19 18.15
CA PRO A 2 12.22 -2.52 16.77
C PRO A 2 11.39 -1.34 16.23
N GLY A 3 11.80 -0.76 15.10
CA GLY A 3 11.13 0.40 14.52
C GLY A 3 9.65 0.09 14.24
N LYS A 4 8.77 1.08 14.42
CA LYS A 4 7.34 0.93 14.09
C LYS A 4 7.20 0.43 12.65
N ALA A 5 6.49 -0.69 12.45
CA ALA A 5 6.17 -1.19 11.13
C ALA A 5 5.34 -0.14 10.37
N LYS A 6 5.72 0.15 9.12
CA LYS A 6 4.94 1.06 8.25
C LYS A 6 3.63 0.36 7.90
N THR A 7 2.51 1.01 8.15
CA THR A 7 1.18 0.43 7.88
C THR A 7 0.65 0.94 6.55
N ILE A 8 0.08 0.06 5.72
CA ILE A 8 -0.63 0.46 4.50
C ILE A 8 -2.07 0.85 4.85
N ASP A 9 -2.48 2.00 4.32
CA ASP A 9 -3.87 2.48 4.36
C ASP A 9 -4.64 2.02 3.12
N ALA A 10 -5.94 1.80 3.24
CA ALA A 10 -6.80 1.35 2.13
C ALA A 10 -6.72 2.27 0.91
N ASN A 11 -6.52 3.58 1.11
CA ASN A 11 -6.41 4.54 0.02
C ASN A 11 -5.21 4.29 -0.89
N ILE A 12 -4.13 3.67 -0.41
CA ILE A 12 -3.00 3.31 -1.28
C ILE A 12 -3.44 2.23 -2.27
N ILE A 13 -4.21 1.25 -1.80
CA ILE A 13 -4.73 0.16 -2.61
C ILE A 13 -5.78 0.69 -3.60
N PHE A 14 -6.72 1.53 -3.15
CA PHE A 14 -7.72 2.12 -4.04
C PHE A 14 -7.11 2.99 -5.13
N ARG A 15 -6.10 3.81 -4.81
CA ARG A 15 -5.40 4.63 -5.82
C ARG A 15 -4.73 3.78 -6.89
N PHE A 16 -4.13 2.65 -6.48
CA PHE A 16 -3.53 1.70 -7.41
C PHE A 16 -4.59 1.02 -8.29
N LEU A 17 -5.70 0.55 -7.71
CA LEU A 17 -6.73 -0.18 -8.44
C LEU A 17 -7.58 0.71 -9.36
N LEU A 18 -7.95 1.92 -8.90
CA LEU A 18 -8.89 2.80 -9.58
C LEU A 18 -8.22 3.81 -10.50
N ASN A 19 -6.91 4.04 -10.33
CA ASN A 19 -6.15 5.04 -11.08
C ASN A 19 -6.81 6.45 -11.02
N ASP A 20 -7.32 6.84 -9.84
CA ASP A 20 -8.06 8.09 -9.61
C ASP A 20 -7.22 9.35 -9.91
N ASN A 21 -5.91 9.25 -9.72
CA ASN A 21 -4.93 10.28 -10.03
C ASN A 21 -3.66 9.60 -10.59
N PRO A 22 -3.31 9.81 -11.87
CA PRO A 22 -2.21 9.09 -12.51
C PRO A 22 -0.86 9.21 -11.80
N GLU A 23 -0.50 10.40 -11.32
CA GLU A 23 0.77 10.63 -10.63
C GLU A 23 0.81 9.88 -9.28
N LYS A 24 -0.30 9.91 -8.53
CA LYS A 24 -0.39 9.21 -7.26
C LYS A 24 -0.48 7.70 -7.44
N ALA A 25 -1.20 7.25 -8.46
CA ALA A 25 -1.32 5.84 -8.81
C ALA A 25 0.04 5.24 -9.15
N GLU A 26 0.87 5.96 -9.93
CA GLU A 26 2.24 5.56 -10.25
C GLU A 26 3.09 5.42 -8.98
N ARG A 27 3.01 6.40 -8.07
CA ARG A 27 3.72 6.33 -6.78
C ARG A 27 3.25 5.16 -5.91
N CYS A 28 1.94 4.86 -5.90
CA CYS A 28 1.38 3.72 -5.18
C CYS A 28 1.83 2.39 -5.81
N SER A 29 1.83 2.29 -7.14
CA SER A 29 2.34 1.14 -7.88
C SER A 29 3.81 0.86 -7.54
N ALA A 30 4.67 1.88 -7.59
CA ALA A 30 6.08 1.74 -7.22
C ALA A 30 6.28 1.32 -5.75
N LEU A 31 5.43 1.77 -4.83
CA LEU A 31 5.46 1.31 -3.43
C LEU A 31 5.09 -0.17 -3.34
N LEU A 32 3.97 -0.58 -3.96
CA LEU A 32 3.48 -1.96 -3.91
C LEU A 32 4.47 -2.92 -4.57
N GLN A 33 5.14 -2.51 -5.65
CA GLN A 33 6.19 -3.29 -6.29
C GLN A 33 7.40 -3.52 -5.37
N ARG A 34 7.79 -2.52 -4.55
CA ARG A 34 8.86 -2.69 -3.55
C ARG A 34 8.45 -3.64 -2.42
N VAL A 35 7.18 -3.65 -2.06
CA VAL A 35 6.63 -4.59 -1.07
C VAL A 35 6.63 -6.00 -1.66
N GLU A 36 6.15 -6.17 -2.89
CA GLU A 36 6.11 -7.45 -3.60
C GLU A 36 7.51 -8.08 -3.74
N CYS A 37 8.54 -7.28 -4.06
CA CYS A 37 9.91 -7.76 -4.20
C CYS A 37 10.65 -7.93 -2.85
N GLY A 38 10.00 -7.66 -1.73
CA GLY A 38 10.59 -7.77 -0.39
C GLY A 38 11.58 -6.67 -0.01
N ALA A 39 11.71 -5.61 -0.83
CA ALA A 39 12.56 -4.47 -0.54
C ALA A 39 11.98 -3.53 0.54
N GLU A 40 10.67 -3.60 0.78
CA GLU A 40 9.97 -2.85 1.82
C GLU A 40 9.06 -3.78 2.64
N GLN A 41 9.20 -3.78 3.96
CA GLN A 41 8.26 -4.46 4.85
C GLN A 41 7.19 -3.50 5.34
N VAL A 42 5.94 -3.90 5.18
CA VAL A 42 4.77 -3.16 5.62
C VAL A 42 3.83 -4.06 6.40
N PHE A 43 3.02 -3.45 7.26
CA PHE A 43 1.91 -4.10 7.92
C PHE A 43 0.62 -3.76 7.16
N LEU A 44 -0.16 -4.78 6.84
CA LEU A 44 -1.49 -4.62 6.25
C LEU A 44 -2.53 -5.10 7.29
N PRO A 45 -3.23 -4.19 7.99
CA PRO A 45 -4.22 -4.56 8.99
C PRO A 45 -5.44 -5.24 8.35
N ASP A 46 -6.06 -6.20 9.05
CA ASP A 46 -7.29 -6.87 8.58
C ASP A 46 -8.42 -5.87 8.28
N LEU A 47 -8.48 -4.77 9.04
CA LEU A 47 -9.45 -3.70 8.80
C LEU A 47 -9.28 -3.07 7.41
N VAL A 48 -8.03 -2.89 6.96
CA VAL A 48 -7.74 -2.34 5.63
C VAL A 48 -8.10 -3.34 4.54
N ILE A 49 -7.94 -4.64 4.79
CA ILE A 49 -8.42 -5.67 3.86
C ILE A 49 -9.94 -5.64 3.76
N ALA A 50 -10.64 -5.48 4.88
CA ALA A 50 -12.11 -5.40 4.90
C ALA A 50 -12.67 -4.19 4.13
N ASP A 51 -11.92 -3.09 4.00
CA ASP A 51 -12.32 -1.96 3.16
C ASP A 51 -12.17 -2.27 1.65
N VAL A 52 -11.26 -3.17 1.28
CA VAL A 52 -10.89 -3.45 -0.12
C VAL A 52 -11.71 -4.59 -0.75
N VAL A 53 -12.15 -5.56 0.04
CA VAL A 53 -12.92 -6.76 -0.40
C VAL A 53 -14.42 -6.47 -0.40
#